data_AF-A0A2E5EET4-F1
#
_entry.id   AF-A0A2E5EET4-F1
#
_cell.length_a   1.000
_cell.length_b   1.000
_cell.length_c   1.000
_cell.angle_alpha   90.00
_cell.angle_beta   90.00
_cell.angle_gamma   90.00
#
_symmetry.space_group_name_H-M   'P 1'
#
loop_
_entity.id
_entity.type
_entity.pdbx_description
1 polymer ?
#
loop_
_entity_poly.entity_id
_entity_poly.type
_entity_poly.pdbx_seq_one_letter_code
_entity_poly.pdbx_strand_id
1 'polypeptide(L)'
;MQTRGRSGDQAMTHLPHTMRLVGQHDPVAVEAWTLSSERSEVERENIAAAGIQLPDLDPRWQLASHAYSQLQEGPLTPDQRSRLIDQAARMGMRTFDASLIIAIAQDHARNGRPIQDAAPTLNLVRLQDTARYHGLLWAGAAACAAVTAGLMVLWIGG
;
A
#
# COMPACT_ATOMS: atom_id res chain seq x y z
N MET A 1 -63.86 44.60 29.22
CA MET A 1 -62.62 45.24 29.69
C MET A 1 -61.51 44.19 29.75
N GLN A 2 -60.33 44.60 29.32
CA GLN A 2 -59.16 43.80 28.98
C GLN A 2 -58.22 43.63 30.18
N THR A 3 -57.50 42.50 30.26
CA THR A 3 -56.07 42.29 30.64
C THR A 3 -55.88 40.92 31.33
N ARG A 4 -54.74 40.23 31.33
CA ARG A 4 -53.68 39.87 30.35
C ARG A 4 -52.71 38.94 31.10
N GLY A 5 -52.22 37.89 30.42
CA GLY A 5 -50.93 37.20 30.70
C GLY A 5 -51.06 35.83 31.37
N ARG A 6 -50.21 34.83 31.13
CA ARG A 6 -49.04 34.64 30.25
C ARG A 6 -48.63 33.16 30.35
N SER A 7 -48.06 32.62 29.26
CA SER A 7 -47.10 31.49 29.20
C SER A 7 -47.55 30.03 29.35
N GLY A 8 -47.07 29.22 28.40
CA GLY A 8 -47.07 27.75 28.42
C GLY A 8 -47.58 27.17 27.09
N ASP A 9 -47.03 27.57 25.94
CA ASP A 9 -46.01 26.76 25.23
C ASP A 9 -46.40 25.28 25.11
N GLN A 10 -46.93 24.87 23.94
CA GLN A 10 -46.51 23.67 23.19
C GLN A 10 -46.94 23.82 21.72
N ALA A 11 -45.99 24.28 20.91
CA ALA A 11 -46.06 24.22 19.46
C ALA A 11 -45.75 22.79 19.00
N MET A 12 -46.73 22.09 18.40
CA MET A 12 -46.46 20.94 17.53
C MET A 12 -46.54 21.42 16.08
N THR A 13 -45.43 21.99 15.63
CA THR A 13 -45.20 22.40 14.25
C THR A 13 -45.00 21.15 13.40
N HIS A 14 -45.94 20.88 12.50
CA HIS A 14 -45.76 19.97 11.37
C HIS A 14 -44.47 20.29 10.62
N LEU A 15 -43.55 19.32 10.50
CA LEU A 15 -42.40 19.41 9.59
C LEU A 15 -42.72 18.67 8.29
N PRO A 16 -42.86 19.36 7.14
CA PRO A 16 -42.58 18.76 5.84
C PRO A 16 -41.07 18.88 5.60
N HIS A 17 -40.30 17.82 5.85
CA HIS A 17 -38.91 17.74 5.41
C HIS A 17 -38.86 17.07 4.05
N THR A 18 -39.11 17.88 3.02
CA THR A 18 -38.60 17.61 1.68
C THR A 18 -37.09 17.50 1.78
N MET A 19 -36.55 16.28 1.66
CA MET A 19 -35.12 16.05 1.52
C MET A 19 -34.65 16.73 0.24
N ARG A 20 -34.20 17.97 0.38
CA ARG A 20 -33.50 18.70 -0.67
C ARG A 20 -32.06 18.22 -0.68
N LEU A 21 -31.62 17.66 -1.80
CA LEU A 21 -30.23 17.22 -2.00
C LEU A 21 -29.30 18.42 -1.77
N VAL A 22 -28.53 18.37 -0.68
CA VAL A 22 -27.55 19.40 -0.35
C VAL A 22 -26.38 19.22 -1.32
N GLY A 23 -26.15 20.23 -2.17
CA GLY A 23 -24.98 20.31 -3.05
C GLY A 23 -25.27 20.52 -4.53
N GLN A 24 -26.51 20.34 -5.01
CA GLN A 24 -26.76 20.34 -6.47
C GLN A 24 -26.80 21.74 -7.11
N HIS A 25 -26.78 22.82 -6.32
CA HIS A 25 -26.77 24.22 -6.79
C HIS A 25 -25.78 25.09 -6.00
N ASP A 26 -24.89 24.48 -5.23
CA ASP A 26 -23.87 25.24 -4.50
C ASP A 26 -22.62 25.38 -5.38
N PRO A 27 -22.24 26.59 -5.82
CA PRO A 27 -21.03 26.77 -6.63
C PRO A 27 -19.77 26.29 -5.90
N VAL A 28 -19.78 26.29 -4.55
CA VAL A 28 -18.68 25.77 -3.73
C VAL A 28 -18.61 24.23 -3.80
N ALA A 29 -19.75 23.56 -3.94
CA ALA A 29 -19.77 22.12 -4.15
C ALA A 29 -19.19 21.78 -5.53
N VAL A 30 -19.53 22.54 -6.58
CA VAL A 30 -18.97 22.37 -7.93
C VAL A 30 -17.44 22.56 -7.94
N GLU A 31 -16.90 23.53 -7.18
CA GLU A 31 -15.45 23.66 -6.94
C GLU A 31 -14.84 22.46 -6.21
N ALA A 32 -15.57 21.84 -5.28
CA ALA A 32 -15.12 20.62 -4.62
C ALA A 32 -15.08 19.41 -5.59
N TRP A 33 -15.96 19.36 -6.59
CA TRP A 33 -15.91 18.35 -7.65
C TRP A 33 -14.74 18.58 -8.62
N THR A 34 -14.39 19.83 -8.94
CA THR A 34 -13.19 20.11 -9.75
C THR A 34 -11.90 19.73 -9.01
N LEU A 35 -11.82 19.97 -7.69
CA LEU A 35 -10.73 19.49 -6.82
C LEU A 35 -10.63 17.95 -6.80
N SER A 36 -11.74 17.24 -6.92
CA SER A 36 -11.74 15.77 -7.00
C SER A 36 -11.23 15.24 -8.35
N SER A 37 -11.50 15.98 -9.43
CA SER A 37 -11.02 15.65 -10.78
C SER A 37 -9.51 15.89 -10.88
N GLU A 38 -9.02 16.99 -10.30
CA GLU A 38 -7.59 17.29 -10.17
C GLU A 38 -6.87 16.24 -9.31
N ARG A 39 -7.46 15.82 -8.18
CA ARG A 39 -6.91 14.72 -7.37
C ARG A 39 -6.80 13.41 -8.14
N SER A 40 -7.79 13.10 -8.97
CA SER A 40 -7.81 11.87 -9.76
C SER A 40 -6.77 11.88 -10.89
N GLU A 41 -6.42 13.07 -11.39
CA GLU A 41 -5.35 13.24 -12.37
C GLU A 41 -3.97 13.16 -11.72
N VAL A 42 -3.78 13.82 -10.57
CA VAL A 42 -2.57 13.71 -9.74
C VAL A 42 -2.37 12.27 -9.26
N GLU A 43 -3.42 11.57 -8.87
CA GLU A 43 -3.38 10.16 -8.50
C GLU A 43 -2.94 9.29 -9.67
N ARG A 44 -3.50 9.50 -10.87
CA ARG A 44 -3.10 8.77 -12.08
C ARG A 44 -1.65 9.06 -12.48
N GLU A 45 -1.23 10.32 -12.41
CA GLU A 45 0.16 10.71 -12.67
C GLU A 45 1.11 10.07 -11.64
N ASN A 46 0.76 10.08 -10.36
CA ASN A 46 1.54 9.45 -9.31
C ASN A 46 1.60 7.92 -9.46
N ILE A 47 0.50 7.28 -9.86
CA ILE A 47 0.44 5.83 -10.15
C ILE A 47 1.33 5.49 -11.35
N ALA A 48 1.26 6.29 -12.42
CA ALA A 48 2.09 6.11 -13.61
C ALA A 48 3.57 6.35 -13.32
N ALA A 49 3.91 7.41 -12.58
CA ALA A 49 5.26 7.73 -12.13
C ALA A 49 5.82 6.68 -11.16
N ALA A 50 4.97 6.05 -10.35
CA ALA A 50 5.34 4.98 -9.43
C ALA A 50 5.53 3.61 -10.11
N GLY A 51 5.17 3.46 -11.39
CA GLY A 51 5.39 2.23 -12.16
C GLY A 51 4.56 1.03 -11.67
N ILE A 52 3.35 1.26 -11.16
CA ILE A 52 2.50 0.22 -10.56
C ILE A 52 2.07 -0.81 -11.63
N GLN A 53 2.48 -2.07 -11.46
CA GLN A 53 2.15 -3.19 -12.36
C GLN A 53 0.88 -3.94 -11.93
N LEU A 54 0.25 -4.67 -12.85
CA LEU A 54 -1.03 -5.38 -12.63
C LEU A 54 -0.97 -6.36 -11.44
N PRO A 55 -2.05 -6.49 -10.65
CA PRO A 55 -2.06 -7.24 -9.38
C PRO A 55 -1.69 -8.73 -9.47
N ASP A 56 -2.02 -9.42 -10.56
CA ASP A 56 -1.87 -10.89 -10.66
C ASP A 56 -0.41 -11.36 -10.71
N LEU A 57 0.52 -10.49 -11.11
CA LEU A 57 1.96 -10.76 -11.14
C LEU A 57 2.71 -10.06 -10.01
N ASP A 58 2.01 -9.32 -9.14
CA ASP A 58 2.65 -8.54 -8.10
C ASP A 58 3.07 -9.43 -6.92
N PRO A 59 4.37 -9.57 -6.64
CA PRO A 59 4.85 -10.36 -5.49
C PRO A 59 4.32 -9.82 -4.15
N ARG A 60 3.93 -8.55 -4.06
CA ARG A 60 3.25 -7.98 -2.88
C ARG A 60 1.90 -8.64 -2.66
N TRP A 61 1.14 -8.80 -3.73
CA TRP A 61 -0.21 -9.37 -3.68
C TRP A 61 -0.19 -10.85 -3.36
N GLN A 62 0.77 -11.58 -3.91
CA GLN A 62 0.99 -13.00 -3.59
C GLN A 62 1.34 -13.19 -2.11
N LEU A 63 2.28 -12.41 -1.58
CA LEU A 63 2.67 -12.48 -0.17
C LEU A 63 1.50 -12.09 0.76
N ALA A 64 0.81 -10.98 0.45
CA ALA A 64 -0.30 -10.47 1.25
C ALA A 64 -1.45 -11.47 1.31
N SER A 65 -1.82 -12.05 0.18
CA SER A 65 -2.90 -13.05 0.11
C SER A 65 -2.56 -14.31 0.90
N HIS A 66 -1.32 -14.79 0.82
CA HIS A 66 -0.86 -15.96 1.56
C HIS A 66 -0.75 -15.69 3.07
N ALA A 67 -0.26 -14.52 3.47
CA ALA A 67 -0.24 -14.11 4.88
C ALA A 67 -1.67 -13.99 5.42
N TYR A 68 -2.57 -13.35 4.67
CA TYR A 68 -3.97 -13.20 5.04
C TYR A 68 -4.67 -14.54 5.20
N SER A 69 -4.48 -15.51 4.27
CA SER A 69 -5.10 -16.83 4.39
C SER A 69 -4.65 -17.58 5.65
N GLN A 70 -3.36 -17.51 6.00
CA GLN A 70 -2.86 -18.12 7.25
C GLN A 70 -3.42 -17.43 8.50
N LEU A 71 -3.64 -16.11 8.44
CA LEU A 71 -4.22 -15.35 9.55
C LEU A 71 -5.70 -15.67 9.80
N GLN A 72 -6.43 -16.13 8.77
CA GLN A 72 -7.81 -16.59 8.92
C GLN A 72 -7.90 -17.89 9.73
N GLU A 73 -6.82 -18.69 9.78
CA GLU A 73 -6.73 -19.91 10.60
C GLU A 73 -6.32 -19.62 12.05
N GLY A 74 -5.77 -18.43 12.32
CA GLY A 74 -5.36 -17.99 13.65
C GLY A 74 -4.15 -17.05 13.63
N PRO A 75 -3.71 -16.56 14.80
CA PRO A 75 -2.51 -15.72 14.89
C PRO A 75 -1.26 -16.42 14.33
N LEU A 76 -0.48 -15.70 13.52
CA LEU A 76 0.78 -16.21 12.98
C LEU A 76 1.78 -16.53 14.10
N THR A 77 2.22 -17.77 14.14
CA THR A 77 3.34 -18.22 14.99
C THR A 77 4.68 -17.66 14.48
N PRO A 78 5.73 -17.61 15.33
CA PRO A 78 7.06 -17.18 14.90
C PRO A 78 7.60 -17.97 13.69
N ASP A 79 7.37 -19.28 13.66
CA ASP A 79 7.83 -20.15 12.57
C ASP A 79 7.08 -19.86 11.27
N GLN A 80 5.76 -19.67 11.33
CA GLN A 80 4.97 -19.27 10.14
C GLN A 80 5.42 -17.91 9.61
N ARG A 81 5.68 -16.94 10.51
CA ARG A 81 6.21 -15.63 10.14
C ARG A 81 7.57 -15.75 9.46
N SER A 82 8.48 -16.58 9.96
CA SER A 82 9.78 -16.81 9.33
C SER A 82 9.63 -17.38 7.93
N ARG A 83 8.74 -18.38 7.75
CA ARG A 83 8.48 -18.99 6.43
C ARG A 83 7.93 -18.00 5.41
N LEU A 84 7.06 -17.08 5.83
CA LEU A 84 6.54 -16.00 4.98
C LEU A 84 7.66 -15.04 4.56
N ILE A 85 8.55 -14.67 5.48
CA ILE A 85 9.72 -13.84 5.18
C ILE A 85 10.65 -14.56 4.20
N ASP A 86 10.93 -15.85 4.40
CA ASP A 86 11.77 -16.64 3.49
C ASP A 86 11.15 -16.75 2.09
N GLN A 87 9.82 -16.88 2.01
CA GLN A 87 9.10 -16.86 0.74
C GLN A 87 9.23 -15.50 0.05
N ALA A 88 9.08 -14.41 0.79
CA ALA A 88 9.28 -13.06 0.27
C ALA A 88 10.70 -12.86 -0.26
N ALA A 89 11.71 -13.35 0.47
CA ALA A 89 13.10 -13.30 0.03
C ALA A 89 13.33 -14.05 -1.29
N ARG A 90 12.68 -15.21 -1.50
CA ARG A 90 12.71 -15.94 -2.78
C ARG A 90 12.06 -15.17 -3.93
N MET A 91 11.12 -14.28 -3.63
CA MET A 91 10.51 -13.35 -4.59
C MET A 91 11.34 -12.07 -4.81
N GLY A 92 12.56 -12.00 -4.25
CA GLY A 92 13.45 -10.83 -4.38
C GLY A 92 13.09 -9.66 -3.47
N MET A 93 12.22 -9.88 -2.48
CA MET A 93 11.77 -8.83 -1.57
C MET A 93 12.73 -8.67 -0.40
N ARG A 94 12.92 -7.43 0.07
CA ARG A 94 13.66 -7.16 1.30
C ARG A 94 12.84 -7.62 2.51
N THR A 95 13.52 -8.07 3.57
CA THR A 95 12.88 -8.47 4.83
C THR A 95 12.00 -7.37 5.43
N PHE A 96 12.39 -6.10 5.26
CA PHE A 96 11.60 -4.95 5.71
C PHE A 96 10.27 -4.84 4.95
N ASP A 97 10.30 -4.87 3.62
CA ASP A 97 9.11 -4.76 2.77
C ASP A 97 8.17 -5.95 3.03
N ALA A 98 8.72 -7.16 3.18
CA ALA A 98 7.96 -8.35 3.54
C ALA A 98 7.26 -8.18 4.90
N SER A 99 7.97 -7.64 5.89
CA SER A 99 7.41 -7.39 7.22
C SER A 99 6.28 -6.38 7.18
N LEU A 100 6.40 -5.34 6.34
CA LEU A 100 5.37 -4.33 6.16
C LEU A 100 4.11 -4.91 5.51
N ILE A 101 4.28 -5.71 4.45
CA ILE A 101 3.17 -6.39 3.76
C ILE A 101 2.44 -7.36 4.70
N ILE A 102 3.17 -8.14 5.48
CA ILE A 102 2.58 -9.02 6.50
C ILE A 102 1.79 -8.19 7.52
N ALA A 103 2.31 -7.05 7.97
CA ALA A 103 1.59 -6.18 8.90
C ALA A 103 0.30 -5.62 8.31
N ILE A 104 0.28 -5.25 7.02
CA ILE A 104 -0.94 -4.81 6.32
C ILE A 104 -1.96 -5.96 6.28
N ALA A 105 -1.53 -7.17 5.89
CA ALA A 105 -2.41 -8.34 5.89
C ALA A 105 -2.95 -8.66 7.30
N GLN A 106 -2.13 -8.51 8.34
CA GLN A 106 -2.52 -8.65 9.74
C GLN A 106 -3.58 -7.63 10.17
N ASP A 107 -3.42 -6.37 9.77
CA ASP A 107 -4.42 -5.34 10.09
C ASP A 107 -5.77 -5.66 9.43
N HIS A 108 -5.77 -6.09 8.16
CA HIS A 108 -7.00 -6.46 7.47
C HIS A 108 -7.68 -7.67 8.13
N ALA A 109 -6.92 -8.74 8.41
CA ALA A 109 -7.46 -9.92 9.07
C ALA A 109 -8.02 -9.60 10.47
N ARG A 110 -7.33 -8.76 11.25
CA ARG A 110 -7.78 -8.34 12.59
C ARG A 110 -9.07 -7.53 12.57
N ASN A 111 -9.24 -6.70 11.54
CA ASN A 111 -10.42 -5.85 11.39
C ASN A 111 -11.55 -6.54 10.60
N GLY A 112 -11.36 -7.81 10.19
CA GLY A 112 -12.32 -8.55 9.37
C GLY A 112 -12.56 -7.93 7.99
N ARG A 113 -11.62 -7.12 7.50
CA ARG A 113 -11.70 -6.47 6.20
C ARG A 113 -11.13 -7.39 5.13
N PRO A 114 -11.76 -7.50 3.95
CA PRO A 114 -11.22 -8.32 2.89
C PRO A 114 -9.85 -7.79 2.45
N ILE A 115 -8.98 -8.70 2.00
CA ILE A 115 -7.63 -8.35 1.54
C ILE A 115 -7.65 -7.46 0.30
N GLN A 116 -8.73 -7.49 -0.50
CA GLN A 116 -8.86 -6.65 -1.69
C GLN A 116 -8.83 -5.16 -1.36
N ASP A 117 -9.36 -4.78 -0.20
CA ASP A 117 -9.35 -3.39 0.29
C ASP A 117 -7.94 -2.91 0.66
N ALA A 118 -6.97 -3.82 0.78
CA ALA A 118 -5.58 -3.49 1.05
C ALA A 118 -4.80 -3.07 -0.21
N ALA A 119 -5.38 -3.22 -1.41
CA ALA A 119 -4.75 -2.85 -2.69
C ALA A 119 -4.10 -1.45 -2.69
N PRO A 120 -4.78 -0.36 -2.28
CA PRO A 120 -4.16 0.96 -2.23
C PRO A 120 -2.98 1.02 -1.26
N THR A 121 -3.07 0.38 -0.09
CA THR A 121 -1.99 0.38 0.91
C THR A 121 -0.80 -0.47 0.47
N LEU A 122 -1.04 -1.61 -0.17
CA LEU A 122 0.01 -2.48 -0.70
C LEU A 122 0.75 -1.82 -1.87
N ASN A 123 0.05 -1.02 -2.68
CA ASN A 123 0.67 -0.25 -3.76
C ASN A 123 1.67 0.81 -3.27
N LEU A 124 1.50 1.33 -2.05
CA LEU A 124 2.44 2.27 -1.44
C LEU A 124 3.76 1.61 -1.04
N VAL A 125 3.77 0.28 -0.85
CA VAL A 125 4.99 -0.46 -0.53
C VAL A 125 5.85 -0.53 -1.79
N ARG A 126 6.86 0.34 -1.88
CA ARG A 126 7.83 0.32 -2.98
C ARG A 126 8.78 -0.85 -2.79
N LEU A 127 8.69 -1.86 -3.66
CA LEU A 127 9.75 -2.86 -3.77
C LEU A 127 10.99 -2.15 -4.31
N GLN A 128 12.08 -2.15 -3.54
CA GLN A 128 13.37 -1.78 -4.08
C GLN A 128 13.95 -2.98 -4.81
N ASP A 129 14.32 -2.79 -6.09
CA ASP A 129 15.04 -3.79 -6.87
C ASP A 129 16.43 -4.07 -6.27
N THR A 130 16.54 -5.13 -5.48
CA THR A 130 17.82 -5.59 -4.94
C THR A 130 18.68 -6.31 -5.99
N ALA A 131 18.12 -6.65 -7.15
CA ALA A 131 18.79 -7.37 -8.23
C ALA A 131 20.04 -6.63 -8.77
N ARG A 132 20.10 -5.30 -8.63
CA ARG A 132 21.17 -4.49 -9.22
C ARG A 132 22.52 -4.59 -8.51
N TYR A 133 22.54 -4.92 -7.22
CA TYR A 133 23.78 -4.89 -6.42
C TYR A 133 24.57 -6.21 -6.47
N HIS A 134 23.93 -7.34 -6.74
CA HIS A 134 24.60 -8.63 -6.77
C HIS A 134 25.50 -8.78 -8.01
N GLY A 135 25.08 -8.30 -9.18
CA GLY A 135 25.87 -8.37 -10.42
C GLY A 135 27.15 -7.51 -10.38
N LEU A 136 27.11 -6.35 -9.72
CA LEU A 136 28.26 -5.45 -9.61
C LEU A 136 29.35 -6.01 -8.68
N LEU A 137 28.96 -6.70 -7.61
CA LEU A 137 29.87 -7.37 -6.68
C LEU A 137 30.66 -8.52 -7.35
N TRP A 138 29.99 -9.36 -8.13
CA TRP A 138 30.66 -10.44 -8.87
C TRP A 138 31.53 -9.93 -10.01
N ALA A 139 31.13 -8.83 -10.67
CA ALA A 139 31.96 -8.18 -11.70
C ALA A 139 33.28 -7.63 -11.11
N GLY A 140 33.23 -7.02 -9.93
CA GLY A 140 34.43 -6.57 -9.21
C GLY A 140 35.33 -7.73 -8.80
N ALA A 141 34.76 -8.81 -8.27
CA ALA A 141 35.51 -10.01 -7.90
C ALA A 141 36.21 -10.66 -9.11
N ALA A 142 35.53 -10.75 -10.26
CA ALA A 142 36.10 -11.28 -11.49
C ALA A 142 37.24 -10.41 -12.04
N ALA A 143 37.11 -9.08 -11.97
CA ALA A 143 38.16 -8.16 -12.38
C ALA A 143 39.43 -8.30 -11.51
N CYS A 144 39.27 -8.38 -10.18
CA CYS A 144 40.39 -8.60 -9.27
C CYS A 144 41.09 -9.94 -9.56
N ALA A 145 40.33 -11.02 -9.76
CA ALA A 145 40.89 -12.34 -10.08
C ALA A 145 41.71 -12.33 -11.38
N ALA A 146 41.21 -11.66 -12.42
CA ALA A 146 41.91 -11.53 -13.70
C ALA A 146 43.22 -10.73 -13.58
N VAL A 147 43.22 -9.64 -12.80
CA VAL A 147 44.43 -8.84 -12.55
C VAL A 147 45.48 -9.66 -11.78
N THR A 148 45.08 -10.39 -10.74
CA THR A 148 46.01 -11.25 -9.98
C THR A 148 46.58 -12.38 -10.82
N ALA A 149 45.76 -13.01 -11.67
CA ALA A 149 46.22 -14.08 -12.56
C ALA A 149 47.22 -13.54 -13.59
N GLY A 150 46.96 -12.37 -14.18
CA GLY A 150 47.87 -11.73 -15.13
C GLY A 150 49.22 -11.37 -14.51
N LEU A 151 49.21 -10.82 -13.28
CA LEU A 151 50.43 -10.50 -12.54
C LEU A 151 51.27 -11.76 -12.21
N MET A 152 50.63 -12.88 -11.84
CA MET A 152 51.34 -14.13 -11.59
C MET A 152 52.01 -14.69 -12.86
N VAL A 153 51.31 -14.67 -14.00
CA VAL A 153 51.87 -15.16 -15.27
C VAL A 153 53.06 -14.30 -15.71
N LEU A 154 52.96 -12.97 -15.54
CA LEU A 154 54.06 -12.05 -15.84
C LEU A 154 55.29 -12.30 -14.94
N TRP A 155 55.07 -12.58 -13.65
CA TRP A 155 56.15 -12.84 -12.69
C TRP A 155 56.87 -14.17 -12.91
N ILE A 156 56.15 -15.20 -13.40
CA ILE A 156 56.73 -16.52 -13.69
C ILE A 156 57.45 -16.52 -15.06
N GLY A 157 56.98 -15.72 -16.02
CA GLY A 157 57.47 -15.72 -17.39
C GLY A 157 58.60 -14.72 -17.70
N GLY A 158 58.92 -13.79 -16.78
CA GLY A 158 59.98 -12.78 -16.93
C GLY A 158 61.06 -12.92 -15.88
#